data_AF-A0A523NQD8-F1
#
_entry.id   AF-A0A523NQD8-F1
#
_cell.length_a   1.000
_cell.length_b   1.000
_cell.length_c   1.000
_cell.angle_alpha   90.00
_cell.angle_beta   90.00
_cell.angle_gamma   90.00
#
_symmetry.space_group_name_H-M   'P 1'
#
loop_
_entity.id
_entity.type
_entity.pdbx_description
1 polymer ?
#
loop_
_entity_poly.entity_id
_entity_poly.type
_entity_poly.pdbx_seq_one_letter_code
_entity_poly.pdbx_strand_id
1 'polypeptide(L)'
;MREISVLTDVALITCVVQRGYAETIIEAARGAGAQGATVHFARGVGVRERLGILGVAVEVEKEVINIVVSSDQVDRVFEKMYLAGKLDTPGMGIMYITPVDKAATYIPPDVLDRLSGEGASRSAEPGGSS
;
A
#
# COMPACT_ATOMS: atom_id res chain seq x y z
N MET A 1 -16.77 25.98 10.19
CA MET A 1 -16.38 25.31 8.92
C MET A 1 -15.67 24.03 9.30
N ARG A 2 -15.95 22.89 8.66
CA ARG A 2 -15.22 21.64 8.93
C ARG A 2 -13.93 21.66 8.11
N GLU A 3 -12.78 21.47 8.74
CA GLU A 3 -11.50 21.33 8.03
C GLU A 3 -11.25 19.85 7.69
N ILE A 4 -10.71 19.60 6.49
CA ILE A 4 -10.30 18.27 6.04
C ILE A 4 -8.78 18.21 6.15
N SER A 5 -8.26 17.30 6.98
CA SER A 5 -6.83 17.00 7.01
C SER A 5 -6.47 16.14 5.81
N VAL A 6 -5.67 16.71 4.90
CA VAL A 6 -5.23 16.05 3.68
C VAL A 6 -3.80 15.56 3.86
N LEU A 7 -3.56 14.29 3.55
CA LEU A 7 -2.24 13.71 3.39
C LEU A 7 -1.80 13.85 1.94
N THR A 8 -0.59 14.37 1.74
CA THR A 8 0.16 14.37 0.48
C THR A 8 1.35 13.42 0.61
N ASP A 9 2.05 13.16 -0.50
CA ASP A 9 3.27 12.33 -0.52
C ASP A 9 3.02 10.89 -0.07
N VAL A 10 1.92 10.34 -0.58
CA VAL A 10 1.51 8.95 -0.37
C VAL A 10 1.34 8.24 -1.71
N ALA A 11 1.52 6.93 -1.68
CA ALA A 11 1.27 6.05 -2.82
C ALA A 11 0.39 4.87 -2.39
N LEU A 12 -0.41 4.36 -3.32
CA LEU A 12 -1.18 3.14 -3.14
C LEU A 12 -0.45 1.97 -3.77
N ILE A 13 -0.08 0.98 -2.97
CA ILE A 13 0.35 -0.33 -3.45
C ILE A 13 -0.89 -1.20 -3.58
N THR A 14 -1.14 -1.72 -4.78
CA THR A 14 -2.18 -2.71 -5.04
C THR A 14 -1.54 -4.04 -5.41
N CYS A 15 -1.88 -5.09 -4.66
CA CYS A 15 -1.39 -6.45 -4.86
C CYS A 15 -2.58 -7.39 -5.08
N VAL A 16 -2.63 -8.04 -6.23
CA VAL A 16 -3.67 -9.00 -6.62
C VAL A 16 -3.06 -10.38 -6.63
N VAL A 17 -3.48 -11.26 -5.72
CA VAL A 17 -2.86 -12.57 -5.50
C VAL A 17 -3.89 -13.70 -5.43
N GLN A 18 -3.41 -14.94 -5.46
CA GLN A 18 -4.25 -16.10 -5.18
C GLN A 18 -4.80 -16.03 -3.74
N ARG A 19 -6.03 -16.53 -3.54
CA ARG A 19 -6.64 -16.61 -2.21
C ARG A 19 -5.75 -17.38 -1.23
N GLY A 20 -5.63 -16.86 0.00
CA GLY A 20 -4.83 -17.44 1.08
C GLY A 20 -3.43 -16.83 1.23
N TYR A 21 -3.04 -15.90 0.36
CA TYR A 21 -1.75 -15.20 0.45
C TYR A 21 -1.84 -13.83 1.14
N ALA A 22 -3.04 -13.26 1.27
CA ALA A 22 -3.20 -11.89 1.78
C ALA A 22 -2.56 -11.68 3.16
N GLU A 23 -2.84 -12.57 4.12
CA GLU A 23 -2.32 -12.42 5.49
C GLU A 23 -0.78 -12.38 5.53
N THR A 24 -0.13 -13.29 4.80
CA THR A 24 1.34 -13.35 4.76
C THR A 24 1.95 -12.08 4.18
N ILE A 25 1.31 -11.52 3.15
CA ILE A 25 1.74 -10.28 2.50
C ILE A 25 1.51 -9.06 3.41
N ILE A 26 0.39 -9.02 4.12
CA ILE A 26 0.04 -7.94 5.06
C ILE A 26 1.02 -7.91 6.22
N GLU A 27 1.37 -9.07 6.78
CA GLU A 27 2.36 -9.14 7.86
C GLU A 27 3.76 -8.70 7.38
N ALA A 28 4.15 -9.06 6.16
CA ALA A 28 5.39 -8.57 5.56
C ALA A 28 5.37 -7.04 5.36
N ALA A 29 4.24 -6.49 4.92
CA ALA A 29 4.07 -5.04 4.76
C ALA A 29 4.13 -4.31 6.11
N ARG A 30 3.48 -4.86 7.15
CA ARG A 30 3.52 -4.33 8.52
C ARG A 30 4.93 -4.34 9.09
N GLY A 31 5.66 -5.44 8.92
CA GLY A 31 7.08 -5.51 9.27
C GLY A 31 7.96 -4.50 8.52
N ALA A 32 7.50 -4.05 7.34
CA ALA A 32 8.13 -2.98 6.56
C ALA A 32 7.63 -1.57 6.91
N GLY A 33 6.75 -1.40 7.91
CA GLY A 33 6.28 -0.09 8.38
C GLY A 33 4.90 0.33 7.89
N ALA A 34 4.24 -0.47 7.04
CA ALA A 34 2.86 -0.21 6.64
C ALA A 34 1.92 -0.29 7.86
N GLN A 35 1.02 0.69 8.00
CA GLN A 35 0.15 0.80 9.17
C GLN A 35 -1.14 -0.02 9.04
N GLY A 36 -1.57 -0.30 7.81
CA GLY A 36 -2.83 -1.02 7.57
C GLY A 36 -2.98 -1.45 6.12
N ALA A 37 -3.95 -2.32 5.88
CA ALA A 37 -4.29 -2.81 4.57
C ALA A 37 -5.81 -2.94 4.45
N THR A 38 -6.34 -2.66 3.27
CA THR A 38 -7.71 -3.03 2.91
C THR A 38 -7.66 -4.25 2.01
N VAL A 39 -8.44 -5.28 2.33
CA VAL A 39 -8.51 -6.52 1.55
C VAL A 39 -9.92 -6.74 1.05
N HIS A 40 -10.05 -7.18 -0.19
CA HIS A 40 -11.32 -7.62 -0.76
C HIS A 40 -11.11 -8.83 -1.68
N PHE A 41 -12.13 -9.67 -1.77
CA PHE A 41 -12.13 -10.81 -2.68
C PHE A 41 -12.45 -10.36 -4.10
N ALA A 42 -11.74 -10.92 -5.05
CA ALA A 42 -11.96 -10.70 -6.46
C ALA A 42 -11.92 -12.03 -7.19
N ARG A 43 -12.21 -11.97 -8.49
CA ARG A 43 -12.10 -13.09 -9.40
C ARG A 43 -11.37 -12.63 -10.64
N GLY A 44 -10.53 -13.51 -11.18
CA GLY A 44 -9.70 -13.15 -12.32
C GLY A 44 -9.37 -14.34 -13.19
N VAL A 45 -9.11 -14.04 -14.45
CA VAL A 45 -8.70 -14.97 -15.51
C VAL A 45 -7.22 -14.75 -15.84
N GLY A 46 -6.49 -15.83 -16.11
CA GLY A 46 -5.03 -15.80 -16.28
C GLY A 46 -4.58 -16.24 -17.68
N VAL A 47 -3.37 -15.83 -18.09
CA VAL A 47 -2.80 -16.11 -19.44
C VAL A 47 -2.73 -17.61 -19.79
N ARG A 48 -2.70 -18.51 -18.79
CA ARG A 48 -2.72 -19.97 -19.01
C ARG A 48 -4.01 -20.49 -19.67
N GLU A 49 -5.06 -19.68 -19.77
CA GLU A 49 -6.33 -20.03 -20.44
C GLU A 49 -6.24 -20.09 -21.97
N ARG A 50 -5.15 -19.61 -22.60
CA ARG A 50 -4.99 -19.69 -24.07
C ARG A 50 -4.70 -21.09 -24.63
N LEU A 51 -4.67 -22.14 -23.81
CA LEU A 51 -4.37 -23.52 -24.23
C LEU A 51 -5.58 -24.32 -24.74
N GLY A 52 -6.73 -23.68 -25.01
CA GLY A 52 -7.86 -24.29 -25.73
C GLY A 52 -8.84 -25.07 -24.86
N ILE A 53 -9.58 -26.02 -25.45
CA ILE A 53 -10.73 -26.82 -24.93
C ILE A 53 -10.55 -27.54 -23.56
N LEU A 54 -9.36 -27.49 -22.96
CA LEU A 54 -9.10 -27.86 -21.56
C LEU A 54 -9.24 -26.67 -20.59
N GLY A 55 -9.56 -25.49 -21.12
CA GLY A 55 -9.81 -24.23 -20.44
C GLY A 55 -11.30 -24.07 -20.12
N VAL A 56 -11.81 -24.94 -19.25
CA VAL A 56 -12.91 -24.49 -18.38
C VAL A 56 -12.37 -23.23 -17.71
N ALA A 57 -13.05 -22.10 -17.87
CA ALA A 57 -12.72 -20.86 -17.18
C ALA A 57 -12.79 -21.16 -15.67
N VAL A 58 -11.68 -21.60 -15.10
CA VAL A 58 -11.56 -21.78 -13.66
C VAL A 58 -11.48 -20.37 -13.15
N GLU A 59 -12.63 -19.84 -12.77
CA GLU A 59 -12.76 -18.55 -12.13
C GLU A 59 -11.91 -18.62 -10.85
N VAL A 60 -10.66 -18.13 -10.91
CA VAL A 60 -9.73 -18.25 -9.80
C VAL A 60 -10.05 -17.16 -8.81
N GLU A 61 -10.43 -17.55 -7.59
CA GLU A 61 -10.60 -16.61 -6.49
C GLU A 61 -9.27 -15.92 -6.17
N LYS A 62 -9.34 -14.61 -6.06
CA LYS A 62 -8.22 -13.72 -5.77
C LYS A 62 -8.49 -12.94 -4.50
N GLU A 63 -7.41 -12.47 -3.90
CA GLU A 63 -7.43 -11.43 -2.88
C GLU A 63 -6.74 -10.20 -3.46
N VAL A 64 -7.38 -9.04 -3.29
CA VAL A 64 -6.82 -7.73 -3.65
C VAL A 64 -6.48 -7.01 -2.36
N ILE A 65 -5.22 -6.64 -2.21
CA ILE A 65 -4.66 -5.97 -1.05
C ILE A 65 -4.29 -4.55 -1.48
N ASN A 66 -4.84 -3.57 -0.77
CA ASN A 66 -4.56 -2.16 -0.98
C ASN A 66 -3.91 -1.59 0.27
N ILE A 67 -2.70 -1.04 0.11
CA ILE A 67 -1.93 -0.43 1.19
C ILE A 67 -1.53 0.98 0.75
N VAL A 68 -1.97 1.98 1.51
CA VAL A 68 -1.50 3.36 1.35
C VAL A 68 -0.29 3.54 2.26
N VAL A 69 0.83 3.98 1.68
CA VAL A 69 2.10 4.22 2.37
C VAL A 69 2.66 5.59 2.00
N SER A 70 3.53 6.14 2.83
CA SER A 70 4.29 7.34 2.49
C SER A 70 5.28 7.04 1.35
N SER A 71 5.57 8.04 0.52
CA SER A 71 6.43 7.89 -0.65
C SER A 71 7.85 7.42 -0.31
N ASP A 72 8.36 7.72 0.90
CA ASP A 72 9.66 7.25 1.39
C ASP A 72 9.68 5.76 1.80
N GLN A 73 8.51 5.15 2.02
CA GLN A 73 8.37 3.75 2.39
C GLN A 73 8.00 2.83 1.21
N VAL A 74 7.53 3.41 0.10
CA VAL A 74 6.89 2.67 -0.98
C VAL A 74 7.75 1.53 -1.52
N ASP A 75 9.02 1.78 -1.81
CA ASP A 75 9.91 0.77 -2.40
C ASP A 75 10.17 -0.40 -1.45
N ARG A 76 10.45 -0.10 -0.17
CA ARG A 76 10.72 -1.11 0.84
C ARG A 76 9.48 -1.97 1.13
N VAL A 77 8.31 -1.36 1.23
CA VAL A 77 7.05 -2.09 1.45
C VAL A 77 6.72 -2.94 0.22
N PHE A 78 6.87 -2.38 -0.98
CA PHE A 78 6.65 -3.09 -2.24
C PHE A 78 7.56 -4.32 -2.35
N GLU A 79 8.86 -4.21 -2.08
CA GLU A 79 9.79 -5.35 -2.13
C GLU A 79 9.40 -6.46 -1.13
N LYS A 80 9.07 -6.11 0.11
CA LYS A 80 8.67 -7.10 1.13
C LYS A 80 7.38 -7.82 0.77
N MET A 81 6.39 -7.09 0.24
CA MET A 81 5.16 -7.68 -0.28
C MET A 81 5.43 -8.59 -1.49
N TYR A 82 6.32 -8.17 -2.39
CA TYR A 82 6.65 -8.92 -3.62
C TYR A 82 7.19 -10.31 -3.29
N LEU A 83 8.16 -10.37 -2.40
CA LEU A 83 8.80 -11.61 -1.97
C LEU A 83 7.84 -12.48 -1.15
N ALA A 84 7.08 -11.89 -0.23
CA ALA A 84 6.09 -12.62 0.59
C ALA A 84 4.98 -13.25 -0.27
N GLY A 85 4.56 -12.55 -1.32
CA GLY A 85 3.56 -13.02 -2.27
C GLY A 85 4.09 -13.98 -3.34
N LYS A 86 5.40 -14.27 -3.36
CA LYS A 86 6.07 -15.09 -4.39
C LYS A 86 5.75 -14.61 -5.81
N LEU A 87 5.68 -13.29 -6.00
CA LEU A 87 5.27 -12.69 -7.29
C LEU A 87 6.33 -12.86 -8.40
N ASP A 88 7.48 -13.42 -8.07
CA ASP A 88 8.50 -13.94 -8.97
C ASP A 88 8.15 -15.33 -9.56
N THR A 89 7.10 -15.98 -9.06
CA THR A 89 6.64 -17.29 -9.51
C THR A 89 5.43 -17.19 -10.45
N PRO A 90 5.39 -17.94 -11.59
CA PRO A 90 4.27 -17.88 -12.53
C PRO A 90 2.90 -18.16 -11.91
N GLY A 91 1.94 -17.26 -12.15
CA GLY A 91 0.54 -17.43 -11.73
C GLY A 91 0.22 -16.95 -10.31
N MET A 92 1.19 -16.35 -9.62
CA MET A 92 1.02 -15.87 -8.24
C MET A 92 0.25 -14.55 -8.13
N GLY A 93 0.23 -13.74 -9.19
CA GLY A 93 -0.52 -12.49 -9.18
C GLY A 93 0.14 -11.37 -9.96
N ILE A 94 -0.28 -10.15 -9.66
CA ILE A 94 0.35 -8.90 -10.10
C ILE A 94 0.40 -7.92 -8.94
N MET A 95 1.35 -7.00 -8.97
CA MET A 95 1.43 -5.90 -8.02
C MET A 95 1.93 -4.64 -8.72
N TYR A 96 1.34 -3.50 -8.36
CA TYR A 96 1.66 -2.22 -8.97
C TYR A 96 1.46 -1.08 -7.96
N ILE A 97 2.04 0.07 -8.28
CA ILE A 97 1.95 1.29 -7.49
C ILE A 97 1.08 2.29 -8.27
N THR A 98 0.16 2.94 -7.58
CA THR A 98 -0.66 4.05 -8.11
C THR A 98 -0.30 5.32 -7.34
N PRO A 99 0.12 6.40 -8.02
CA PRO A 99 0.28 7.71 -7.39
C PRO A 99 -1.04 8.20 -6.79
N VAL A 100 -1.00 8.79 -5.60
CA VAL A 100 -2.17 9.33 -4.91
C VAL A 100 -1.95 10.82 -4.64
N ASP A 101 -2.72 11.68 -5.32
CA ASP A 101 -2.58 13.13 -5.17
C ASP A 101 -2.97 13.62 -3.77
N LYS A 102 -4.04 13.03 -3.21
CA LYS A 102 -4.60 13.39 -1.91
C LYS A 102 -5.26 12.20 -1.24
N ALA A 103 -5.00 12.01 0.05
CA ALA A 103 -5.78 11.13 0.92
C ALA A 103 -6.31 11.93 2.12
N ALA A 104 -7.41 11.49 2.72
CA ALA A 104 -7.97 12.11 3.91
C ALA A 104 -8.49 11.02 4.87
N THR A 105 -8.28 11.24 6.17
CA THR A 105 -8.76 10.33 7.22
C THR A 105 -9.14 11.13 8.46
N TYR A 106 -9.83 10.47 9.39
CA TYR A 106 -10.03 11.01 10.71
C TYR A 106 -8.70 11.00 11.48
N ILE A 107 -8.24 12.18 11.86
CA ILE A 107 -7.08 12.35 12.75
C ILE A 107 -7.65 12.82 14.10
N PRO A 108 -7.43 12.08 15.20
CA PRO A 108 -7.81 12.53 16.53
C PRO A 108 -7.20 13.92 16.84
N PRO A 109 -7.96 14.85 17.46
CA PRO A 109 -7.46 16.20 17.73
C PRO A 109 -6.12 16.24 18.48
N ASP A 110 -5.93 15.34 19.45
CA ASP A 110 -4.70 15.23 20.23
C ASP A 110 -3.47 14.82 19.40
N VAL A 111 -3.66 14.12 18.29
CA VAL A 111 -2.60 13.78 17.34
C VAL A 111 -2.27 14.98 16.46
N LEU A 112 -3.29 15.73 16.02
CA LEU A 112 -3.10 16.92 15.20
C LEU A 112 -2.32 18.02 15.94
N ASP A 113 -2.60 18.20 17.23
CA ASP A 113 -1.91 19.17 18.08
C ASP A 113 -0.41 18.85 18.19
N ARG A 114 -0.05 17.56 18.32
CA ARG A 114 1.35 17.12 18.39
C ARG A 114 2.11 17.37 17.09
N LEU A 115 1.49 17.04 15.96
CA LEU A 115 2.09 17.25 14.63
C LEU A 115 2.28 18.74 14.32
N SER A 116 1.34 19.59 14.77
CA SER A 116 1.42 21.04 14.59
C SER A 116 2.49 21.68 15.50
N GLY A 117 2.76 21.09 16.68
CA GLY A 117 3.77 21.57 17.63
C GLY A 117 5.22 21.24 17.24
N GLU A 118 5.47 20.11 16.57
CA GLU A 118 6.83 19.68 16.18
C GLU A 118 7.37 20.37 14.92
N GLY A 119 6.49 20.96 14.09
CA GLY A 119 6.89 21.74 12.90
C GLY A 119 7.45 23.13 13.22
N ALA A 120 7.13 23.70 14.39
CA ALA A 120 7.57 25.04 14.78
C ALA A 120 8.98 25.09 15.39
N SER A 121 9.57 23.95 15.79
CA SER A 121 10.90 23.93 16.44
C SER A 121 12.08 23.73 15.48
N ARG A 122 11.84 23.48 14.18
CA ARG A 122 12.90 23.28 13.16
C ARG A 122 13.24 24.52 12.32
N SER A 123 12.59 25.67 12.54
CA SER A 123 12.82 26.90 11.77
C SER A 123 13.60 27.99 12.52
N ALA A 124 14.16 27.69 13.69
CA ALA A 124 14.99 28.63 14.44
C ALA A 124 16.41 28.07 14.65
N GLU A 125 17.27 28.21 13.65
CA GLU A 125 18.70 28.41 13.89
C GLU A 125 19.09 29.85 13.52
N PRO A 126 19.52 30.65 14.52
CA PRO A 126 20.11 31.97 14.31
C PRO A 126 21.65 31.94 14.34
N GLY A 127 22.28 32.66 13.40
CA GLY A 127 23.67 33.14 13.50
C GLY A 127 24.65 32.48 12.52
N GLY A 128 25.56 33.20 11.87
CA GLY A 128 25.96 34.60 12.01
C GLY A 128 26.98 35.00 10.95
N SER A 129 26.99 36.30 10.66
CA SER A 129 28.02 36.98 9.88
C SER A 129 29.34 37.02 10.65
N SER A 130 30.44 36.67 10.00
CA SER A 130 31.76 37.31 10.10
C SER A 130 32.59 36.89 8.90
#